data_AF-A0A364MFN9-F1
#
_entry.id   AF-A0A364MFN9-F1
#
_cell.length_a   1.000
_cell.length_b   1.000
_cell.length_c   1.000
_cell.angle_alpha   90.00
_cell.angle_beta   90.00
_cell.angle_gamma   90.00
#
_symmetry.space_group_name_H-M   'P 1'
#
loop_
_entity.id
_entity.type
_entity.pdbx_description
1 polymer ?
#
loop_
_entity_poly.entity_id
_entity_poly.type
_entity_poly.pdbx_seq_one_letter_code
_entity_poly.pdbx_strand_id
1 'polypeptide(L)'
;MRTAGLLSLLLAAIPAVTAERGTLGLALGNKNPDGTCKSTSDYEADFDALKSLTTLVRTYSANDCNTAVNIVPAAKNKQFKVVLGVWADYDESFNNDFNVLKQIVPGNEDVIPSITVGSETLYRKGLTAQQLLDKIRTVQNAFPKVNVGTVDSWNIFNDGTADPIIQGGVTYFLANGFAYWQGTDIDHATETYWNDTRLAKEHIERIAGNNQDKIIFGNGETGWPTDGGSDYGNAKASTQNAERYWKDAVCAMLTWGVDVFYFEAFDESWKPKSIGDNGEEKDETHWGLFTADRKAKFDLSCPN
;
A
#
# COMPACT_ATOMS: atom_id res chain seq x y z
N MET A 1 -13.54 -58.71 -41.67
CA MET A 1 -13.35 -58.37 -40.24
C MET A 1 -12.61 -57.04 -40.18
N ARG A 2 -13.27 -55.97 -39.70
CA ARG A 2 -12.70 -54.63 -39.59
C ARG A 2 -11.92 -54.55 -38.28
N THR A 3 -10.62 -54.31 -38.35
CA THR A 3 -9.77 -54.06 -37.18
C THR A 3 -10.00 -52.63 -36.71
N ALA A 4 -10.66 -52.47 -35.56
CA ALA A 4 -10.81 -51.19 -34.88
C ALA A 4 -9.47 -50.80 -34.25
N GLY A 5 -8.88 -49.70 -34.70
CA GLY A 5 -7.71 -49.09 -34.07
C GLY A 5 -8.14 -48.38 -32.78
N LEU A 6 -7.55 -48.81 -31.65
CA LEU A 6 -7.64 -48.11 -30.38
C LEU A 6 -6.71 -46.88 -30.43
N LEU A 7 -7.27 -45.69 -30.67
CA LEU A 7 -6.59 -44.44 -30.38
C LEU A 7 -6.54 -44.27 -28.85
N SER A 8 -5.33 -44.33 -28.29
CA SER A 8 -5.08 -43.95 -26.90
C SER A 8 -5.07 -42.43 -26.82
N LEU A 9 -6.12 -41.84 -26.22
CA LEU A 9 -6.17 -40.43 -25.87
C LEU A 9 -5.23 -40.19 -24.67
N LEU A 10 -4.01 -39.70 -24.95
CA LEU A 10 -3.18 -39.07 -23.93
C LEU A 10 -3.83 -37.74 -23.53
N LEU A 11 -4.46 -37.70 -22.35
CA LEU A 11 -4.79 -36.43 -21.69
C LEU A 11 -3.47 -35.74 -21.32
N ALA A 12 -3.13 -34.67 -22.04
CA ALA A 12 -2.10 -33.75 -21.60
C ALA A 12 -2.64 -33.02 -20.35
N ALA A 13 -2.03 -33.27 -19.20
CA ALA A 13 -2.26 -32.45 -18.01
C ALA A 13 -1.68 -31.06 -18.28
N ILE A 14 -2.55 -30.11 -18.61
CA ILE A 14 -2.18 -28.69 -18.65
C ILE A 14 -1.90 -28.30 -17.20
N PRO A 15 -0.70 -27.81 -16.84
CA PRO A 15 -0.48 -27.26 -15.52
C PRO A 15 -1.44 -26.08 -15.36
N ALA A 16 -2.34 -26.15 -14.38
CA ALA A 16 -3.08 -24.96 -13.96
C ALA A 16 -2.04 -23.95 -13.48
N VAL A 17 -1.86 -22.86 -14.22
CA VAL A 17 -1.14 -21.70 -13.73
C VAL A 17 -2.01 -21.14 -12.62
N THR A 18 -1.75 -21.55 -11.38
CA THR A 18 -2.31 -20.86 -10.22
C THR A 18 -1.65 -19.49 -10.22
N ALA A 19 -2.42 -18.43 -10.49
CA ALA A 19 -1.92 -17.07 -10.29
C ALA A 19 -1.37 -16.99 -8.86
N GLU A 20 -0.17 -16.45 -8.70
CA GLU A 20 0.40 -16.26 -7.37
C GLU A 20 -0.51 -15.30 -6.59
N ARG A 21 -0.82 -15.67 -5.34
CA ARG A 21 -1.58 -14.80 -4.45
C ARG A 21 -0.77 -13.53 -4.21
N GLY A 22 -1.43 -12.38 -4.25
CA GLY A 22 -0.85 -11.09 -3.90
C GLY A 22 -0.33 -11.09 -2.47
N THR A 23 0.63 -10.21 -2.23
CA THR A 23 1.26 -10.01 -0.93
C THR A 23 0.49 -8.98 -0.14
N LEU A 24 0.07 -9.35 1.07
CA LEU A 24 -0.46 -8.40 2.03
C LEU A 24 0.69 -7.62 2.67
N GLY A 25 0.62 -6.31 2.67
CA GLY A 25 1.38 -5.42 3.54
C GLY A 25 0.45 -4.55 4.38
N LEU A 26 1.01 -3.86 5.36
CA LEU A 26 0.24 -2.91 6.20
C LEU A 26 0.92 -1.54 6.23
N ALA A 27 0.13 -0.48 6.12
CA ALA A 27 0.59 0.86 6.45
C ALA A 27 0.88 0.94 7.97
N LEU A 28 2.06 1.41 8.33
CA LEU A 28 2.52 1.45 9.71
C LEU A 28 2.94 2.87 10.11
N GLY A 29 2.15 3.45 11.03
CA GLY A 29 2.43 4.75 11.63
C GLY A 29 3.68 4.76 12.51
N ASN A 30 4.26 5.96 12.68
CA ASN A 30 5.55 6.19 13.33
C ASN A 30 5.46 6.74 14.77
N LYS A 31 4.24 6.86 15.31
CA LYS A 31 4.00 7.38 16.66
C LYS A 31 3.25 6.40 17.53
N ASN A 32 3.55 6.46 18.81
CA ASN A 32 2.81 5.81 19.87
C ASN A 32 1.45 6.49 20.08
N PRO A 33 0.52 5.86 20.81
CA PRO A 33 -0.81 6.43 21.05
C PRO A 33 -0.80 7.78 21.78
N ASP A 34 0.26 8.05 22.56
CA ASP A 34 0.48 9.34 23.24
C ASP A 34 1.13 10.41 22.34
N GLY A 35 1.34 10.10 21.06
CA GLY A 35 1.96 10.99 20.07
C GLY A 35 3.49 11.03 20.11
N THR A 36 4.15 10.30 21.03
CA THR A 36 5.61 10.19 21.03
C THR A 36 6.10 9.35 19.84
N CYS A 37 7.30 9.63 19.33
CA CYS A 37 7.89 8.86 18.24
C CYS A 37 8.23 7.43 18.66
N LYS A 38 7.95 6.45 17.80
CA LYS A 38 8.31 5.05 18.00
C LYS A 38 9.83 4.85 18.01
N SER A 39 10.29 4.10 19.00
CA SER A 39 11.65 3.55 19.07
C SER A 39 11.73 2.19 18.36
N THR A 40 12.95 1.64 18.20
CA THR A 40 13.14 0.28 17.66
C THR A 40 12.32 -0.77 18.41
N SER A 41 12.26 -0.72 19.75
CA SER A 41 11.49 -1.70 20.54
C SER A 41 9.98 -1.58 20.31
N ASP A 42 9.47 -0.39 20.01
CA ASP A 42 8.05 -0.21 19.70
C ASP A 42 7.71 -0.88 18.36
N TYR A 43 8.57 -0.70 17.35
CA TYR A 43 8.44 -1.40 16.07
C TYR A 43 8.59 -2.92 16.21
N GLU A 44 9.49 -3.40 17.07
CA GLU A 44 9.61 -4.84 17.34
C GLU A 44 8.33 -5.43 17.96
N ALA A 45 7.69 -4.70 18.88
CA ALA A 45 6.42 -5.10 19.48
C ALA A 45 5.28 -5.06 18.45
N ASP A 46 5.27 -4.06 17.55
CA ASP A 46 4.34 -4.02 16.42
C ASP A 46 4.53 -5.25 15.52
N PHE A 47 5.75 -5.56 15.11
CA PHE A 47 6.05 -6.72 14.26
C PHE A 47 5.67 -8.05 14.92
N ASP A 48 5.83 -8.20 16.23
CA ASP A 48 5.37 -9.38 16.95
C ASP A 48 3.85 -9.58 16.88
N ALA A 49 3.07 -8.49 16.84
CA ALA A 49 1.62 -8.54 16.67
C ALA A 49 1.20 -8.82 15.22
N LEU A 50 1.98 -8.35 14.23
CA LEU A 50 1.64 -8.44 12.82
C LEU A 50 2.10 -9.75 12.15
N LYS A 51 3.12 -10.44 12.68
CA LYS A 51 3.83 -11.53 11.98
C LYS A 51 2.97 -12.72 11.55
N SER A 52 1.84 -12.97 12.21
CA SER A 52 0.92 -14.03 11.81
C SER A 52 0.10 -13.67 10.57
N LEU A 53 0.04 -12.38 10.24
CA LEU A 53 -0.75 -11.83 9.15
C LEU A 53 0.14 -11.43 7.97
N THR A 54 1.26 -10.74 8.23
CA THR A 54 2.23 -10.34 7.21
C THR A 54 3.62 -10.11 7.81
N THR A 55 4.63 -10.08 6.93
CA THR A 55 6.00 -9.64 7.23
C THR A 55 6.41 -8.44 6.36
N LEU A 56 5.44 -7.69 5.82
CA LEU A 56 5.66 -6.52 4.96
C LEU A 56 4.91 -5.32 5.51
N VAL A 57 5.60 -4.19 5.67
CA VAL A 57 4.99 -2.91 6.07
C VAL A 57 5.42 -1.78 5.15
N ARG A 58 4.62 -0.70 5.11
CA ARG A 58 4.93 0.55 4.41
C ARG A 58 4.91 1.73 5.38
N THR A 59 5.82 2.67 5.20
CA THR A 59 5.88 3.94 5.95
C THR A 59 5.73 5.15 5.02
N TYR A 60 5.55 6.33 5.60
CA TYR A 60 5.24 7.58 4.87
C TYR A 60 6.44 8.53 4.74
N SER A 61 7.36 8.48 5.70
CA SER A 61 8.59 9.27 5.73
C SER A 61 9.72 8.44 6.34
N ALA A 62 10.93 8.60 5.83
CA ALA A 62 12.11 7.90 6.32
C ALA A 62 12.75 8.62 7.53
N ASN A 63 12.63 9.93 7.60
CA ASN A 63 13.23 10.78 8.62
C ASN A 63 12.27 11.20 9.73
N ASP A 64 10.99 11.45 9.44
CA ASP A 64 10.05 11.85 10.49
C ASP A 64 10.03 10.80 11.61
N CYS A 65 10.07 11.25 12.87
CA CYS A 65 10.28 10.39 14.04
C CYS A 65 11.50 9.45 13.98
N ASN A 66 12.53 9.76 13.19
CA ASN A 66 13.67 8.87 12.91
C ASN A 66 13.23 7.48 12.40
N THR A 67 12.13 7.44 11.64
CA THR A 67 11.44 6.19 11.25
C THR A 67 12.41 5.15 10.70
N ALA A 68 13.20 5.46 9.66
CA ALA A 68 14.11 4.50 9.02
C ALA A 68 15.23 4.02 9.97
N VAL A 69 15.75 4.91 10.82
CA VAL A 69 16.78 4.58 11.82
C VAL A 69 16.25 3.56 12.83
N ASN A 70 14.97 3.68 13.23
CA ASN A 70 14.37 2.84 14.25
C ASN A 70 13.75 1.55 13.68
N ILE A 71 13.04 1.63 12.54
CA ILE A 71 12.27 0.52 11.96
C ILE A 71 13.14 -0.51 11.25
N VAL A 72 14.22 -0.10 10.57
CA VAL A 72 15.04 -1.03 9.76
C VAL A 72 15.78 -2.06 10.64
N PRO A 73 16.41 -1.69 11.77
CA PRO A 73 16.96 -2.67 12.71
C PRO A 73 15.90 -3.61 13.28
N ALA A 74 14.73 -3.09 13.64
CA ALA A 74 13.61 -3.90 14.13
C ALA A 74 13.15 -4.90 13.07
N ALA A 75 13.02 -4.46 11.81
CA ALA A 75 12.57 -5.29 10.71
C ALA A 75 13.57 -6.41 10.41
N LYS A 76 14.87 -6.10 10.44
CA LYS A 76 15.93 -7.09 10.32
C LYS A 76 15.87 -8.15 11.43
N ASN A 77 15.67 -7.73 12.67
CA ASN A 77 15.58 -8.64 13.82
C ASN A 77 14.31 -9.52 13.78
N LYS A 78 13.18 -8.95 13.34
CA LYS A 78 11.87 -9.62 13.29
C LYS A 78 11.56 -10.28 11.95
N GLN A 79 12.49 -10.23 10.99
CA GLN A 79 12.37 -10.79 9.65
C GLN A 79 11.24 -10.16 8.81
N PHE A 80 11.06 -8.85 8.97
CA PHE A 80 10.14 -8.04 8.16
C PHE A 80 10.88 -7.35 7.01
N LYS A 81 10.10 -6.96 6.00
CA LYS A 81 10.50 -6.03 4.95
C LYS A 81 9.74 -4.72 5.10
N VAL A 82 10.38 -3.63 4.69
CA VAL A 82 9.83 -2.27 4.83
C VAL A 82 9.90 -1.55 3.48
N VAL A 83 8.74 -1.13 2.98
CA VAL A 83 8.66 -0.11 1.92
C VAL A 83 8.78 1.25 2.59
N LEU A 84 9.91 1.92 2.39
CA LEU A 84 10.16 3.23 3.00
C LEU A 84 9.53 4.35 2.18
N GLY A 85 8.80 5.25 2.84
CA GLY A 85 8.26 6.46 2.22
C GLY A 85 9.25 7.63 2.24
N VAL A 86 9.16 8.50 1.24
CA VAL A 86 9.80 9.82 1.19
C VAL A 86 8.71 10.87 0.99
N TRP A 87 8.57 11.78 1.94
CA TRP A 87 7.63 12.89 1.88
C TRP A 87 8.15 13.99 0.94
N ALA A 88 7.66 13.98 -0.31
CA ALA A 88 8.23 14.77 -1.39
C ALA A 88 7.71 16.21 -1.49
N ASP A 89 6.62 16.54 -0.80
CA ASP A 89 5.84 17.79 -0.99
C ASP A 89 6.68 19.05 -0.76
N TYR A 90 7.67 19.01 0.13
CA TYR A 90 8.58 20.14 0.39
C TYR A 90 10.04 19.73 0.18
N ASP A 91 10.88 20.67 -0.24
CA ASP A 91 12.31 20.39 -0.42
C ASP A 91 13.00 20.03 0.89
N GLU A 92 12.62 20.66 2.00
CA GLU A 92 13.16 20.32 3.32
C GLU A 92 12.80 18.88 3.72
N SER A 93 11.52 18.49 3.61
CA SER A 93 11.08 17.13 3.95
C SER A 93 11.74 16.08 3.06
N PHE A 94 11.78 16.33 1.74
CA PHE A 94 12.45 15.47 0.78
C PHE A 94 13.94 15.31 1.10
N ASN A 95 14.65 16.42 1.36
CA ASN A 95 16.08 16.38 1.64
C ASN A 95 16.37 15.67 2.96
N ASN A 96 15.55 15.85 3.99
CA ASN A 96 15.69 15.15 5.27
C ASN A 96 15.52 13.63 5.10
N ASP A 97 14.44 13.20 4.45
CA ASP A 97 14.20 11.79 4.14
C ASP A 97 15.32 11.18 3.30
N PHE A 98 15.70 11.86 2.21
CA PHE A 98 16.76 11.40 1.32
C PHE A 98 18.12 11.31 2.02
N ASN A 99 18.44 12.23 2.94
CA ASN A 99 19.66 12.18 3.72
C ASN A 99 19.71 10.95 4.64
N VAL A 100 18.61 10.61 5.30
CA VAL A 100 18.53 9.40 6.13
C VAL A 100 18.60 8.14 5.26
N LEU A 101 17.93 8.10 4.10
CA LEU A 101 18.01 6.95 3.20
C LEU A 101 19.45 6.67 2.75
N LYS A 102 20.26 7.69 2.45
CA LYS A 102 21.68 7.52 2.08
C LYS A 102 22.50 6.87 3.20
N GLN A 103 22.07 6.99 4.45
CA GLN A 103 22.73 6.36 5.60
C GLN A 103 22.23 4.93 5.85
N ILE A 104 20.93 4.68 5.63
CA ILE A 104 20.27 3.44 6.07
C ILE A 104 20.16 2.39 4.97
N VAL A 105 19.88 2.78 3.72
CA VAL A 105 19.64 1.83 2.62
C VAL A 105 20.87 0.97 2.28
N PRO A 106 22.10 1.53 2.16
CA PRO A 106 23.27 0.72 1.82
C PRO A 106 23.53 -0.40 2.84
N GLY A 107 23.49 -1.66 2.42
CA GLY A 107 23.67 -2.83 3.27
C GLY A 107 22.39 -3.36 3.93
N ASN A 108 21.23 -2.77 3.63
CA ASN A 108 19.90 -3.23 4.08
C ASN A 108 18.92 -3.38 2.90
N GLU A 109 19.40 -3.52 1.66
CA GLU A 109 18.55 -3.68 0.47
C GLU A 109 17.70 -4.98 0.49
N ASP A 110 18.08 -5.97 1.31
CA ASP A 110 17.30 -7.19 1.57
C ASP A 110 16.07 -6.94 2.46
N VAL A 111 16.17 -5.95 3.35
CA VAL A 111 15.10 -5.50 4.26
C VAL A 111 14.24 -4.41 3.61
N ILE A 112 14.81 -3.61 2.71
CA ILE A 112 14.15 -2.48 2.05
C ILE A 112 13.98 -2.80 0.55
N PRO A 113 12.95 -3.59 0.18
CA PRO A 113 12.76 -4.00 -1.22
C PRO A 113 12.36 -2.84 -2.13
N SER A 114 11.68 -1.83 -1.56
CA SER A 114 11.15 -0.70 -2.32
C SER A 114 11.13 0.61 -1.53
N ILE A 115 11.11 1.73 -2.27
CA ILE A 115 10.93 3.09 -1.75
C ILE A 115 9.85 3.79 -2.57
N THR A 116 8.91 4.46 -1.90
CA THR A 116 7.93 5.35 -2.56
C THR A 116 8.30 6.80 -2.32
N VAL A 117 8.49 7.58 -3.38
CA VAL A 117 8.75 9.01 -3.33
C VAL A 117 7.45 9.76 -3.63
N GLY A 118 6.97 10.49 -2.64
CA GLY A 118 5.61 11.06 -2.63
C GLY A 118 4.59 10.08 -2.07
N SER A 119 3.49 10.63 -1.58
CA SER A 119 2.29 9.89 -1.19
C SER A 119 1.10 10.82 -1.39
N GLU A 120 0.33 10.61 -2.46
CA GLU A 120 -0.75 11.54 -2.87
C GLU A 120 -0.25 12.98 -3.13
N THR A 121 1.01 13.11 -3.55
CA THR A 121 1.66 14.40 -3.82
C THR A 121 1.01 15.10 -5.01
N LEU A 122 0.63 14.34 -6.05
CA LEU A 122 -0.05 14.90 -7.21
C LEU A 122 -1.52 15.16 -6.91
N TYR A 123 -2.20 14.27 -6.18
CA TYR A 123 -3.57 14.49 -5.71
C TYR A 123 -3.70 15.80 -4.93
N ARG A 124 -2.78 16.07 -3.98
CA ARG A 124 -2.72 17.34 -3.23
C ARG A 124 -2.18 18.53 -4.04
N LYS A 125 -1.75 18.32 -5.29
CA LYS A 125 -1.12 19.33 -6.15
C LYS A 125 0.11 19.98 -5.51
N GLY A 126 0.81 19.25 -4.65
CA GLY A 126 2.04 19.72 -3.99
C GLY A 126 3.18 19.86 -4.99
N LEU A 127 3.27 18.95 -5.96
CA LEU A 127 4.21 19.00 -7.08
C LEU A 127 3.50 18.71 -8.40
N THR A 128 4.07 19.19 -9.50
CA THR A 128 3.76 18.66 -10.83
C THR A 128 4.36 17.26 -11.02
N ALA A 129 3.80 16.48 -11.94
CA ALA A 129 4.32 15.16 -12.27
C ALA A 129 5.80 15.19 -12.72
N GLN A 130 6.23 16.24 -13.43
CA GLN A 130 7.63 16.39 -13.83
C GLN A 130 8.56 16.63 -12.63
N GLN A 131 8.16 17.49 -11.69
CA GLN A 131 8.95 17.73 -10.47
C GLN A 131 9.04 16.47 -9.60
N LEU A 132 7.94 15.71 -9.49
CA LEU A 132 7.95 14.45 -8.75
C LEU A 132 8.83 13.39 -9.45
N LEU A 133 8.78 13.31 -10.78
CA LEU A 133 9.67 12.45 -11.58
C LEU A 133 11.15 12.76 -11.32
N ASP A 134 11.53 14.03 -11.26
CA ASP A 134 12.92 14.43 -11.00
C ASP A 134 13.39 14.00 -9.59
N LYS A 135 12.50 14.08 -8.59
CA LYS A 135 12.75 13.55 -7.24
C LYS A 135 12.84 12.02 -7.23
N ILE A 136 11.96 11.31 -7.93
CA ILE A 136 12.01 9.84 -8.08
C ILE A 136 13.35 9.41 -8.69
N ARG A 137 13.78 10.07 -9.78
CA ARG A 137 15.06 9.77 -10.45
C ARG A 137 16.27 10.03 -9.56
N THR A 138 16.21 11.08 -8.75
CA THR A 138 17.26 11.36 -7.75
C THR A 138 17.44 10.18 -6.79
N VAL A 139 16.33 9.62 -6.31
CA VAL A 139 16.35 8.46 -5.39
C VAL A 139 16.74 7.16 -6.12
N GLN A 140 16.23 6.92 -7.33
CA GLN A 140 16.62 5.78 -8.19
C GLN A 140 18.13 5.73 -8.43
N ASN A 141 18.73 6.87 -8.77
CA ASN A 141 20.16 6.97 -9.05
C ASN A 141 21.03 6.69 -7.81
N ALA A 142 20.53 7.02 -6.61
CA ALA A 142 21.22 6.74 -5.36
C ALA A 142 21.11 5.27 -4.94
N PHE A 143 19.99 4.61 -5.26
CA PHE A 143 19.67 3.25 -4.80
C PHE A 143 19.28 2.31 -5.96
N PRO A 144 20.19 2.02 -6.91
CA PRO A 144 19.87 1.27 -8.13
C PRO A 144 19.49 -0.20 -7.91
N LYS A 145 19.61 -0.73 -6.68
CA LYS A 145 19.23 -2.09 -6.31
C LYS A 145 17.84 -2.19 -5.67
N VAL A 146 17.21 -1.05 -5.40
CA VAL A 146 15.91 -0.96 -4.72
C VAL A 146 14.88 -0.51 -5.75
N ASN A 147 13.66 -1.08 -5.69
CA ASN A 147 12.58 -0.59 -6.54
C ASN A 147 12.15 0.79 -6.04
N VAL A 148 12.24 1.81 -6.87
CA VAL A 148 11.87 3.18 -6.49
C VAL A 148 10.80 3.69 -7.44
N GLY A 149 9.73 4.20 -6.85
CA GLY A 149 8.60 4.75 -7.58
C GLY A 149 7.76 5.68 -6.73
N THR A 150 6.45 5.70 -6.95
CA THR A 150 5.53 6.60 -6.23
C THR A 150 4.24 5.91 -5.83
N VAL A 151 3.54 6.52 -4.89
CA VAL A 151 2.19 6.16 -4.47
C VAL A 151 1.30 7.39 -4.53
N ASP A 152 0.13 7.25 -5.14
CA ASP A 152 -0.84 8.33 -5.33
C ASP A 152 -2.25 7.76 -5.46
N SER A 153 -3.27 8.62 -5.46
CA SER A 153 -4.67 8.17 -5.57
C SER A 153 -4.93 7.53 -6.93
N TRP A 154 -5.75 6.46 -6.97
CA TRP A 154 -6.03 5.72 -8.21
C TRP A 154 -6.49 6.62 -9.37
N ASN A 155 -7.26 7.67 -9.07
CA ASN A 155 -7.78 8.62 -10.03
C ASN A 155 -6.68 9.48 -10.67
N ILE A 156 -5.59 9.77 -9.97
CA ILE A 156 -4.42 10.50 -10.52
C ILE A 156 -3.65 9.66 -11.53
N PHE A 157 -3.63 8.34 -11.33
CA PHE A 157 -3.09 7.42 -12.33
C PHE A 157 -4.05 7.32 -13.52
N ASN A 158 -5.36 7.24 -13.29
CA ASN A 158 -6.35 7.04 -14.35
C ASN A 158 -6.67 8.31 -15.17
N ASP A 159 -6.58 9.51 -14.60
CA ASP A 159 -6.91 10.77 -15.29
C ASP A 159 -5.77 11.31 -16.16
N GLY A 160 -4.60 10.66 -16.10
CA GLY A 160 -3.41 11.01 -16.86
C GLY A 160 -2.48 12.02 -16.19
N THR A 161 -2.80 12.51 -14.98
CA THR A 161 -1.94 13.44 -14.23
C THR A 161 -0.56 12.84 -13.99
N ALA A 162 -0.47 11.54 -13.70
CA ALA A 162 0.80 10.83 -13.49
C ALA A 162 1.52 10.36 -14.79
N ASP A 163 0.96 10.59 -15.98
CA ASP A 163 1.52 10.09 -17.25
C ASP A 163 3.00 10.46 -17.47
N PRO A 164 3.48 11.68 -17.15
CA PRO A 164 4.90 12.01 -17.30
C PRO A 164 5.82 11.11 -16.47
N ILE A 165 5.39 10.64 -15.30
CA ILE A 165 6.16 9.74 -14.44
C ILE A 165 6.27 8.36 -15.09
N ILE A 166 5.15 7.84 -15.61
CA ILE A 166 5.06 6.53 -16.26
C ILE A 166 5.89 6.52 -17.56
N GLN A 167 5.69 7.53 -18.42
CA GLN A 167 6.48 7.73 -19.64
C GLN A 167 7.96 7.99 -19.35
N GLY A 168 8.25 8.56 -18.19
CA GLY A 168 9.60 8.79 -17.66
C GLY A 168 10.38 7.51 -17.33
N GLY A 169 9.75 6.33 -17.40
CA GLY A 169 10.37 5.03 -17.21
C GLY A 169 10.35 4.51 -15.77
N VAL A 170 9.59 5.14 -14.87
CA VAL A 170 9.35 4.61 -13.53
C VAL A 170 8.49 3.35 -13.64
N THR A 171 8.78 2.33 -12.85
CA THR A 171 8.12 1.03 -12.95
C THR A 171 7.45 0.55 -11.67
N TYR A 172 7.66 1.21 -10.53
CA TYR A 172 7.03 0.85 -9.27
C TYR A 172 5.90 1.84 -8.95
N PHE A 173 4.67 1.36 -8.88
CA PHE A 173 3.50 2.20 -8.63
C PHE A 173 2.58 1.55 -7.62
N LEU A 174 2.17 2.32 -6.61
CA LEU A 174 1.10 1.93 -5.73
C LEU A 174 -0.07 2.90 -5.90
N ALA A 175 -1.27 2.38 -6.14
CA ALA A 175 -2.47 3.21 -6.25
C ALA A 175 -3.27 3.13 -4.94
N ASN A 176 -3.58 4.27 -4.33
CA ASN A 176 -4.47 4.33 -3.17
C ASN A 176 -5.93 4.22 -3.65
N GLY A 177 -6.66 3.24 -3.13
CA GLY A 177 -8.03 2.94 -3.51
C GLY A 177 -8.93 2.81 -2.29
N PHE A 178 -9.75 3.82 -2.02
CA PHE A 178 -10.70 3.83 -0.92
C PHE A 178 -12.14 3.95 -1.43
N ALA A 179 -12.89 2.86 -1.37
CA ALA A 179 -14.33 2.90 -1.63
C ALA A 179 -15.07 3.74 -0.58
N TYR A 180 -14.58 3.73 0.67
CA TYR A 180 -15.14 4.52 1.77
C TYR A 180 -15.18 6.03 1.46
N TRP A 181 -14.07 6.60 0.95
CA TRP A 181 -13.99 8.04 0.63
C TRP A 181 -14.80 8.46 -0.61
N GLN A 182 -15.35 7.49 -1.33
CA GLN A 182 -16.31 7.72 -2.42
C GLN A 182 -17.76 7.67 -1.94
N GLY A 183 -17.98 7.43 -0.64
CA GLY A 183 -19.30 7.34 -0.03
C GLY A 183 -20.07 6.08 -0.43
N THR A 184 -19.39 5.08 -0.98
CA THR A 184 -19.97 3.79 -1.35
C THR A 184 -20.36 3.02 -0.11
N ASP A 185 -21.56 2.44 -0.08
CA ASP A 185 -21.97 1.56 1.01
C ASP A 185 -21.24 0.21 0.96
N ILE A 186 -21.27 -0.53 2.06
CA ILE A 186 -20.50 -1.78 2.21
C ILE A 186 -20.94 -2.87 1.21
N ASP A 187 -22.17 -2.85 0.69
CA ASP A 187 -22.63 -3.85 -0.29
C ASP A 187 -21.98 -3.67 -1.66
N HIS A 188 -21.55 -2.45 -1.98
CA HIS A 188 -20.95 -2.10 -3.28
C HIS A 188 -19.44 -1.77 -3.17
N ALA A 189 -18.90 -1.68 -1.96
CA ALA A 189 -17.53 -1.25 -1.71
C ALA A 189 -16.47 -2.11 -2.41
N THR A 190 -16.67 -3.42 -2.50
CA THR A 190 -15.77 -4.34 -3.22
C THR A 190 -15.72 -4.03 -4.72
N GLU A 191 -16.87 -3.76 -5.35
CA GLU A 191 -16.94 -3.44 -6.78
C GLU A 191 -16.25 -2.10 -7.08
N THR A 192 -16.52 -1.07 -6.27
CA THR A 192 -15.83 0.22 -6.38
C THR A 192 -14.32 0.04 -6.28
N TYR A 193 -13.86 -0.62 -5.21
CA TYR A 193 -12.43 -0.77 -4.97
C TYR A 193 -11.70 -1.57 -6.08
N TRP A 194 -12.33 -2.64 -6.56
CA TRP A 194 -11.83 -3.41 -7.70
C TRP A 194 -11.72 -2.54 -8.96
N ASN A 195 -12.78 -1.79 -9.26
CA ASN A 195 -12.82 -0.96 -10.47
C ASN A 195 -11.75 0.14 -10.43
N ASP A 196 -11.57 0.81 -9.31
CA ASP A 196 -10.54 1.82 -9.10
C ASP A 196 -9.13 1.27 -9.36
N THR A 197 -8.83 0.14 -8.73
CA THR A 197 -7.53 -0.51 -8.85
C THR A 197 -7.26 -0.97 -10.27
N ARG A 198 -8.28 -1.57 -10.91
CA ARG A 198 -8.21 -2.02 -12.31
C ARG A 198 -7.98 -0.86 -13.27
N LEU A 199 -8.73 0.25 -13.12
CA LEU A 199 -8.60 1.43 -13.97
C LEU A 199 -7.20 2.05 -13.87
N ALA A 200 -6.68 2.20 -12.65
CA ALA A 200 -5.31 2.69 -12.44
C ALA A 200 -4.28 1.76 -13.09
N LYS A 201 -4.37 0.45 -12.86
CA LYS A 201 -3.44 -0.54 -13.44
C LYS A 201 -3.45 -0.54 -14.96
N GLU A 202 -4.64 -0.64 -15.57
CA GLU A 202 -4.80 -0.68 -17.03
C GLU A 202 -4.28 0.62 -17.67
N HIS A 203 -4.52 1.77 -17.06
CA HIS A 203 -4.00 3.03 -17.55
C HIS A 203 -2.47 3.08 -17.46
N ILE A 204 -1.88 2.70 -16.33
CA ILE A 204 -0.42 2.64 -16.15
C ILE A 204 0.23 1.74 -17.21
N GLU A 205 -0.27 0.53 -17.39
CA GLU A 205 0.26 -0.42 -18.37
C GLU A 205 0.16 0.12 -19.79
N ARG A 206 -0.99 0.70 -20.14
CA ARG A 206 -1.22 1.33 -21.45
C ARG A 206 -0.24 2.46 -21.72
N ILE A 207 0.01 3.33 -20.75
CA ILE A 207 0.94 4.47 -20.89
C ILE A 207 2.40 4.02 -20.87
N ALA A 208 2.74 2.96 -20.12
CA ALA A 208 4.07 2.37 -20.10
C ALA A 208 4.45 1.74 -21.46
N GLY A 209 3.46 1.33 -22.26
CA GLY A 209 3.66 0.77 -23.61
C GLY A 209 4.59 -0.43 -23.56
N ASN A 210 5.73 -0.35 -24.26
CA ASN A 210 6.71 -1.44 -24.28
C ASN A 210 7.34 -1.76 -22.90
N ASN A 211 7.17 -0.90 -21.90
CA ASN A 211 7.62 -1.16 -20.53
C ASN A 211 6.52 -1.79 -19.65
N GLN A 212 5.33 -2.10 -20.16
CA GLN A 212 4.22 -2.65 -19.36
C GLN A 212 4.63 -3.90 -18.56
N ASP A 213 5.43 -4.80 -19.15
CA ASP A 213 5.85 -6.06 -18.50
C ASP A 213 6.86 -5.85 -17.36
N LYS A 214 7.37 -4.62 -17.20
CA LYS A 214 8.27 -4.24 -16.10
C LYS A 214 7.52 -3.57 -14.94
N ILE A 215 6.24 -3.28 -15.10
CA ILE A 215 5.45 -2.58 -14.10
C ILE A 215 5.26 -3.50 -12.89
N ILE A 216 5.68 -3.00 -11.73
CA ILE A 216 5.38 -3.55 -10.42
C ILE A 216 4.26 -2.66 -9.85
N PHE A 217 3.06 -3.22 -9.81
CA PHE A 217 1.84 -2.52 -9.41
C PHE A 217 1.24 -3.15 -8.16
N GLY A 218 0.70 -2.31 -7.26
CA GLY A 218 -0.11 -2.76 -6.13
C GLY A 218 -1.04 -1.66 -5.63
N ASN A 219 -1.81 -1.97 -4.59
CA ASN A 219 -2.57 -0.97 -3.86
C ASN A 219 -1.73 -0.38 -2.72
N GLY A 220 -1.62 0.94 -2.67
CA GLY A 220 -0.81 1.64 -1.66
C GLY A 220 -1.47 1.79 -0.31
N GLU A 221 -2.78 2.04 -0.31
CA GLU A 221 -3.63 2.23 0.88
C GLU A 221 -5.08 1.91 0.53
N THR A 222 -5.75 1.20 1.40
CA THR A 222 -7.19 0.92 1.35
C THR A 222 -7.64 0.52 2.76
N GLY A 223 -8.88 0.80 3.13
CA GLY A 223 -9.35 0.47 4.47
C GLY A 223 -10.78 0.87 4.71
N TRP A 224 -11.25 0.57 5.91
CA TRP A 224 -12.58 0.94 6.36
C TRP A 224 -12.58 1.18 7.88
N PRO A 225 -13.11 2.32 8.37
CA PRO A 225 -13.10 2.64 9.79
C PRO A 225 -14.05 1.74 10.60
N THR A 226 -13.62 1.35 11.80
CA THR A 226 -14.41 0.53 12.71
C THR A 226 -15.34 1.39 13.59
N ASP A 227 -15.96 0.76 14.61
CA ASP A 227 -16.73 1.48 15.62
C ASP A 227 -15.92 2.62 16.26
N GLY A 228 -16.57 3.76 16.51
CA GLY A 228 -15.92 5.01 16.93
C GLY A 228 -15.52 5.92 15.76
N GLY A 229 -15.32 5.34 14.57
CA GLY A 229 -15.11 6.10 13.34
C GLY A 229 -16.32 6.94 12.93
N SER A 230 -16.09 7.86 11.98
CA SER A 230 -17.15 8.67 11.40
C SER A 230 -17.75 8.00 10.16
N ASP A 231 -18.99 8.31 9.79
CA ASP A 231 -19.57 7.94 8.49
C ASP A 231 -19.11 8.89 7.38
N TYR A 232 -19.12 8.43 6.12
CA TYR A 232 -18.95 9.29 4.94
C TYR A 232 -20.03 8.97 3.90
N GLY A 233 -21.06 9.82 3.80
CA GLY A 233 -22.23 9.54 2.96
C GLY A 233 -22.90 8.20 3.35
N ASN A 234 -22.98 7.27 2.40
CA ASN A 234 -23.54 5.93 2.64
C ASN A 234 -22.50 4.92 3.17
N ALA A 235 -21.21 5.29 3.19
CA ALA A 235 -20.17 4.49 3.82
C ALA A 235 -20.29 4.61 5.34
N LYS A 236 -20.79 3.56 6.00
CA LYS A 236 -21.02 3.53 7.44
C LYS A 236 -19.85 2.92 8.20
N ALA A 237 -19.30 3.65 9.16
CA ALA A 237 -18.24 3.13 10.02
C ALA A 237 -18.83 2.12 11.01
N SER A 238 -18.25 0.91 11.02
CA SER A 238 -18.53 -0.09 12.04
C SER A 238 -17.50 -1.20 11.98
N THR A 239 -17.28 -1.89 13.10
CA THR A 239 -16.38 -3.06 13.13
C THR A 239 -16.88 -4.16 12.19
N GLN A 240 -18.20 -4.34 12.10
CA GLN A 240 -18.83 -5.29 11.19
C GLN A 240 -18.56 -4.97 9.71
N ASN A 241 -18.68 -3.70 9.31
CA ASN A 241 -18.41 -3.29 7.94
C ASN A 241 -16.92 -3.35 7.61
N ALA A 242 -16.05 -3.02 8.56
CA ALA A 242 -14.61 -3.15 8.37
C ALA A 242 -14.17 -4.61 8.19
N GLU A 243 -14.72 -5.53 9.00
CA GLU A 243 -14.50 -6.96 8.82
C GLU A 243 -15.01 -7.44 7.46
N ARG A 244 -16.20 -7.02 7.06
CA ARG A 244 -16.74 -7.38 5.74
C ARG A 244 -15.88 -6.83 4.61
N TYR A 245 -15.44 -5.58 4.68
CA TYR A 245 -14.55 -4.99 3.67
C TYR A 245 -13.22 -5.74 3.59
N TRP A 246 -12.66 -6.12 4.73
CA TRP A 246 -11.47 -6.95 4.80
C TRP A 246 -11.65 -8.29 4.08
N LYS A 247 -12.74 -9.03 4.39
CA LYS A 247 -13.00 -10.36 3.82
C LYS A 247 -13.37 -10.31 2.34
N ASP A 248 -14.27 -9.40 1.98
CA ASP A 248 -14.91 -9.40 0.66
C ASP A 248 -14.10 -8.59 -0.36
N ALA A 249 -13.33 -7.58 0.09
CA ALA A 249 -12.56 -6.71 -0.80
C ALA A 249 -11.06 -7.00 -0.72
N VAL A 250 -10.44 -6.86 0.45
CA VAL A 250 -8.98 -6.97 0.61
C VAL A 250 -8.49 -8.40 0.33
N CYS A 251 -9.11 -9.39 0.97
CA CYS A 251 -8.75 -10.79 0.74
C CYS A 251 -9.03 -11.25 -0.70
N ALA A 252 -10.06 -10.69 -1.36
CA ALA A 252 -10.35 -10.96 -2.76
C ALA A 252 -9.25 -10.40 -3.68
N MET A 253 -8.81 -9.15 -3.47
CA MET A 253 -7.68 -8.54 -4.21
C MET A 253 -6.40 -9.38 -4.14
N LEU A 254 -6.07 -9.85 -2.93
CA LEU A 254 -4.92 -10.74 -2.73
C LEU A 254 -5.10 -12.06 -3.50
N THR A 255 -6.29 -12.65 -3.49
CA THR A 255 -6.58 -13.89 -4.24
C THR A 255 -6.48 -13.67 -5.75
N TRP A 256 -6.77 -12.46 -6.23
CA TRP A 256 -6.62 -12.06 -7.62
C TRP A 256 -5.20 -11.63 -8.00
N GLY A 257 -4.22 -11.80 -7.10
CA GLY A 257 -2.81 -11.56 -7.38
C GLY A 257 -2.37 -10.11 -7.27
N VAL A 258 -3.17 -9.24 -6.64
CA VAL A 258 -2.79 -7.84 -6.42
C VAL A 258 -2.18 -7.68 -5.03
N ASP A 259 -0.98 -7.11 -4.96
CA ASP A 259 -0.37 -6.71 -3.69
C ASP A 259 -1.19 -5.59 -3.04
N VAL A 260 -1.46 -5.69 -1.74
CA VAL A 260 -2.28 -4.71 -1.02
C VAL A 260 -1.61 -4.27 0.26
N PHE A 261 -1.41 -2.97 0.41
CA PHE A 261 -1.13 -2.34 1.70
C PHE A 261 -2.46 -1.85 2.32
N TYR A 262 -2.89 -2.49 3.41
CA TYR A 262 -4.07 -2.05 4.16
C TYR A 262 -3.74 -0.85 5.06
N PHE A 263 -4.63 0.13 5.07
CA PHE A 263 -4.62 1.30 5.93
C PHE A 263 -5.65 1.11 7.06
N GLU A 264 -5.23 0.79 8.28
CA GLU A 264 -3.82 0.65 8.71
C GLU A 264 -3.58 -0.45 9.73
N ALA A 265 -2.32 -0.64 10.14
CA ALA A 265 -1.96 -1.68 11.11
C ALA A 265 -2.65 -1.46 12.47
N PHE A 266 -2.52 -0.27 13.06
CA PHE A 266 -3.01 0.04 14.40
C PHE A 266 -3.80 1.34 14.40
N ASP A 267 -4.83 1.43 15.24
CA ASP A 267 -5.53 2.69 15.51
C ASP A 267 -4.54 3.77 15.98
N GLU A 268 -4.50 4.91 15.29
CA GLU A 268 -3.58 6.00 15.58
C GLU A 268 -4.29 7.15 16.30
N SER A 269 -4.44 7.04 17.63
CA SER A 269 -5.16 8.00 18.49
C SER A 269 -4.62 9.44 18.49
N TRP A 270 -3.42 9.66 17.95
CA TRP A 270 -2.80 10.97 17.87
C TRP A 270 -3.17 11.75 16.60
N LYS A 271 -3.77 11.10 15.59
CA LYS A 271 -4.06 11.74 14.30
C LYS A 271 -5.04 12.91 14.45
N PRO A 272 -4.80 14.02 13.74
CA PRO A 272 -5.80 15.07 13.64
C PRO A 272 -7.03 14.54 12.88
N LYS A 273 -8.15 15.26 12.97
CA LYS A 273 -9.29 15.00 12.08
C LYS A 273 -8.89 15.36 10.65
N SER A 274 -9.32 14.56 9.68
CA SER A 274 -9.10 14.84 8.26
C SER A 274 -10.36 15.29 7.57
N ILE A 275 -10.20 16.05 6.49
CA ILE A 275 -11.31 16.62 5.72
C ILE A 275 -11.43 15.83 4.41
N GLY A 276 -12.57 15.15 4.21
CA GLY A 276 -12.82 14.42 2.96
C GLY A 276 -13.15 15.33 1.77
N ASP A 277 -13.27 14.75 0.57
CA ASP A 277 -13.55 15.50 -0.67
C ASP A 277 -14.82 16.35 -0.63
N ASN A 278 -15.80 15.95 0.19
CA ASN A 278 -17.03 16.70 0.44
C ASN A 278 -16.88 17.87 1.44
N GLY A 279 -15.68 18.08 1.98
CA GLY A 279 -15.36 19.12 2.95
C GLY A 279 -15.68 18.77 4.40
N GLU A 280 -16.07 17.53 4.72
CA GLU A 280 -16.42 17.12 6.07
C GLU A 280 -15.21 16.59 6.87
N GLU A 281 -15.05 17.07 8.11
CA GLU A 281 -14.10 16.52 9.07
C GLU A 281 -14.52 15.11 9.53
N LYS A 282 -13.57 14.17 9.54
CA LYS A 282 -13.74 12.79 9.98
C LYS A 282 -12.66 12.38 10.98
N ASP A 283 -13.07 11.52 11.89
CA ASP A 283 -12.17 10.86 12.84
C ASP A 283 -11.34 9.79 12.12
N GLU A 284 -10.02 9.97 12.09
CA GLU A 284 -9.06 9.04 11.48
C GLU A 284 -8.41 8.08 12.49
N THR A 285 -8.86 8.08 13.75
CA THR A 285 -8.21 7.30 14.80
C THR A 285 -8.66 5.83 14.88
N HIS A 286 -9.60 5.42 14.02
CA HIS A 286 -10.29 4.13 14.08
C HIS A 286 -10.14 3.23 12.84
N TRP A 287 -9.06 3.40 12.08
CA TRP A 287 -8.79 2.67 10.82
C TRP A 287 -7.93 1.41 10.97
N GLY A 288 -7.40 1.15 12.16
CA GLY A 288 -6.55 0.01 12.42
C GLY A 288 -7.28 -1.32 12.28
N LEU A 289 -6.59 -2.34 11.76
CA LEU A 289 -6.96 -3.75 11.95
C LEU A 289 -6.83 -4.17 13.43
N PHE A 290 -5.89 -3.53 14.13
CA PHE A 290 -5.62 -3.71 15.54
C PHE A 290 -5.92 -2.42 16.31
N THR A 291 -6.28 -2.54 17.58
CA THR A 291 -6.31 -1.41 18.51
C THR A 291 -4.90 -0.85 18.72
N ALA A 292 -4.80 0.36 19.27
CA ALA A 292 -3.55 0.99 19.68
C ALA A 292 -2.67 0.11 20.61
N ASP A 293 -3.30 -0.75 21.40
CA ASP A 293 -2.69 -1.76 22.29
C ASP A 293 -2.51 -3.14 21.63
N ARG A 294 -2.48 -3.19 20.29
CA ARG A 294 -2.11 -4.34 19.44
C ARG A 294 -3.05 -5.54 19.54
N LYS A 295 -4.33 -5.33 19.80
CA LYS A 295 -5.36 -6.39 19.78
C LYS A 295 -6.14 -6.33 18.48
N ALA A 296 -6.28 -7.46 17.79
CA ALA A 296 -7.09 -7.53 16.58
C ALA A 296 -8.54 -7.12 16.90
N LYS A 297 -9.14 -6.29 16.04
CA LYS A 297 -10.50 -5.75 16.25
C LYS A 297 -11.60 -6.68 15.71
N PHE A 298 -11.25 -7.57 14.80
CA PHE A 298 -12.13 -8.57 14.19
C PHE A 298 -11.30 -9.76 13.66
N ASP A 299 -11.95 -10.79 13.08
CA ASP A 299 -11.23 -11.95 12.54
C ASP A 299 -10.52 -11.59 11.22
N LEU A 300 -9.19 -11.62 11.24
CA LEU A 300 -8.35 -11.24 10.10
C LEU A 300 -8.05 -12.40 9.14
N SER A 301 -8.61 -13.60 9.35
CA SER A 301 -8.42 -14.71 8.40
C SER A 301 -9.00 -14.38 7.02
N CYS A 302 -8.34 -14.76 5.93
CA CYS A 302 -8.98 -14.67 4.61
C CYS A 302 -9.82 -15.92 4.35
N PRO A 303 -11.04 -15.79 3.79
CA PRO A 303 -11.79 -16.95 3.33
C PRO A 303 -11.00 -17.70 2.24
N ASN A 304 -11.16 -19.03 2.19
CA ASN A 304 -10.54 -19.90 1.20
C ASN A 304 -11.27 -19.83 -0.15
#